data_AF-A0A7V3UQZ9-F1
#
_entry.id   AF-A0A7V3UQZ9-F1
#
_cell.length_a   1.000
_cell.length_b   1.000
_cell.length_c   1.000
_cell.angle_alpha   90.00
_cell.angle_beta   90.00
_cell.angle_gamma   90.00
#
_symmetry.space_group_name_H-M   'P 1'
#
loop_
_entity.id
_entity.type
_entity.pdbx_description
1 polymer ?
#
loop_
_entity_poly.entity_id
_entity_poly.type
_entity_poly.pdbx_seq_one_letter_code
_entity_poly.pdbx_strand_id
1 'polypeptide(L)'
;MKPEDVRSMCLDGKEEVLIRNSKKIRRASIREIAENYKTRDFDREGWADCKKEGNLEALSLNPQTLKLEWSPVKRFLKIVDSKGVEIITEDGKKAIFSMKHPMAIYTSNGIQMKFAKDVKIGEKILVTNSLQKLQKIGNSKDKLKLQKVQPVSVRKIKIRNYKELKEFYDLELEKNHLFIHSLGQISFNCCRLRLDLTELYNRGGGGLFGSGSNTGSIGVVTIGMARIGYLSKTKREFLERLAKIMDLAKESLEIKRKVIENFMEKGLYPYSRFYLQGIKKARGQYYANHFSTIGLVGMNEALLNFMGKDIGSPEGRSFTLEVLDFMREKLVLYQEQTGNIYNLEATPAESTATRLARKDKALYPDIITAGTARDPYYTNSTMLPVNYTDDIWEALQLQDEIQCKYTGGVVMHLFLGEQISDVNTLKILLKKIFQNFHLPYLTFTPTFSICPVHGYLSGEHFFCYKCTIEQPCEVYSRVVGYYRPVQQFNSAKQVEYKERKNFQIKTDLIDQNTPPSS
;
A
#
# COMPACT_ATOMS: atom_id res chain seq x y z
N MET A 1 4.52 5.82 17.40
CA MET A 1 5.74 4.99 17.37
C MET A 1 6.86 5.81 16.72
N LYS A 2 8.06 5.79 17.28
CA LYS A 2 9.28 6.30 16.65
C LYS A 2 9.70 5.35 15.49
N PRO A 3 10.45 5.78 14.47
CA PRO A 3 10.94 4.92 13.38
C PRO A 3 11.70 3.66 13.84
N GLU A 4 12.31 3.74 15.02
CA GLU A 4 13.01 2.65 15.72
C GLU A 4 12.06 1.60 16.31
N ASP A 5 10.76 1.90 16.44
CA ASP A 5 9.75 0.99 16.96
C ASP A 5 9.26 -0.03 15.92
N VAL A 6 9.60 0.13 14.64
CA VAL A 6 9.26 -0.81 13.55
C VAL A 6 10.09 -2.10 13.65
N ARG A 7 11.18 -2.11 14.41
CA ARG A 7 12.21 -3.17 14.44
C ARG A 7 12.03 -4.23 15.54
N SER A 8 10.81 -4.57 15.95
CA SER A 8 10.65 -5.21 17.28
C SER A 8 9.54 -6.23 17.42
N MET A 9 9.38 -7.12 16.43
CA MET A 9 8.38 -8.18 16.43
C MET A 9 9.02 -9.55 16.27
N CYS A 10 9.69 -10.03 17.31
CA CYS A 10 10.44 -11.29 17.21
C CYS A 10 10.40 -12.11 18.51
N LEU A 11 10.56 -13.42 18.36
CA LEU A 11 10.69 -14.42 19.41
C LEU A 11 12.13 -14.62 19.81
N ASP A 12 12.39 -14.99 21.06
CA ASP A 12 13.73 -15.38 21.48
C ASP A 12 14.25 -16.51 20.58
N GLY A 13 15.50 -16.43 20.13
CA GLY A 13 16.04 -17.42 19.17
C GLY A 13 15.95 -18.87 19.65
N LYS A 14 15.82 -19.10 20.96
CA LYS A 14 15.65 -20.43 21.57
C LYS A 14 14.20 -20.93 21.59
N GLU A 15 13.22 -20.09 21.30
CA GLU A 15 11.82 -20.52 21.20
C GLU A 15 11.66 -21.50 20.04
N GLU A 16 10.95 -22.59 20.33
CA GLU A 16 10.71 -23.65 19.36
C GLU A 16 9.38 -23.47 18.66
N VAL A 17 9.33 -23.86 17.40
CA VAL A 17 8.16 -23.73 16.54
C VAL A 17 8.00 -25.00 15.70
N LEU A 18 6.79 -25.24 15.19
CA LEU A 18 6.52 -26.38 14.33
C LEU A 18 6.62 -25.97 12.87
N ILE A 19 7.46 -26.67 12.13
CA ILE A 19 7.60 -26.51 10.69
C ILE A 19 7.34 -27.82 9.97
N ARG A 20 6.89 -27.69 8.72
CA ARG A 20 6.71 -28.77 7.77
C ARG A 20 7.60 -28.50 6.56
N ASN A 21 8.47 -29.44 6.22
CA ASN A 21 9.25 -29.41 4.99
C ASN A 21 8.98 -30.73 4.26
N SER A 22 8.54 -30.66 3.01
CA SER A 22 8.31 -31.85 2.17
C SER A 22 7.47 -32.93 2.87
N LYS A 23 6.38 -32.51 3.54
CA LYS A 23 5.44 -33.34 4.34
C LYS A 23 6.00 -33.95 5.64
N LYS A 24 7.25 -33.68 6.01
CA LYS A 24 7.80 -34.06 7.33
C LYS A 24 7.62 -32.91 8.31
N ILE A 25 6.97 -33.18 9.44
CA ILE A 25 6.78 -32.22 10.53
C ILE A 25 7.93 -32.36 11.51
N ARG A 26 8.58 -31.26 11.86
CA ARG A 26 9.60 -31.21 12.90
C ARG A 26 9.41 -29.99 13.80
N ARG A 27 9.88 -30.13 15.04
CA ARG A 27 10.04 -29.03 15.98
C ARG A 27 11.50 -28.59 15.94
N ALA A 28 11.74 -27.30 15.82
CA ALA A 28 13.08 -26.72 15.83
C ALA A 28 13.03 -25.31 16.42
N SER A 29 14.18 -24.82 16.89
CA SER A 29 14.28 -23.43 17.34
C SER A 29 14.11 -22.46 16.17
N ILE A 30 13.50 -21.30 16.41
CA ILE A 30 13.27 -20.30 15.37
C ILE A 30 14.59 -19.80 14.77
N ARG A 31 15.66 -19.72 15.58
CA ARG A 31 17.01 -19.42 15.11
C ARG A 31 17.53 -20.48 14.14
N GLU A 32 17.45 -21.76 14.50
CA GLU A 32 17.88 -22.86 13.62
C GLU A 32 17.16 -22.81 12.28
N ILE A 33 15.85 -22.54 12.30
CA ILE A 33 15.04 -22.47 11.08
C ILE A 33 15.51 -21.32 10.20
N ALA A 34 15.64 -20.12 10.76
CA ALA A 34 16.04 -18.94 10.00
C ALA A 34 17.46 -19.08 9.43
N GLU A 35 18.41 -19.56 10.22
CA GLU A 35 19.82 -19.71 9.79
C GLU A 35 20.00 -20.79 8.73
N ASN A 36 19.26 -21.91 8.82
CA ASN A 36 19.40 -23.02 7.86
C ASN A 36 18.67 -22.79 6.54
N TYR A 37 17.57 -22.03 6.57
CA TYR A 37 16.68 -21.84 5.42
C TYR A 37 16.78 -20.46 4.77
N LYS A 38 17.60 -19.52 5.27
CA LYS A 38 17.87 -18.25 4.58
C LYS A 38 18.68 -18.43 3.30
N THR A 39 18.34 -17.70 2.25
CA THR A 39 19.06 -17.69 0.95
C THR A 39 20.39 -16.96 1.01
N ARG A 40 20.47 -15.93 1.85
CA ARG A 40 21.63 -15.04 2.05
C ARG A 40 21.70 -14.61 3.50
N ASP A 41 22.78 -13.93 3.88
CA ASP A 41 22.84 -13.27 5.19
C ASP A 41 21.76 -12.21 5.33
N PHE A 42 21.36 -11.96 6.58
CA PHE A 42 20.40 -10.92 6.89
C PHE A 42 20.94 -9.57 6.43
N ASP A 43 20.10 -8.81 5.73
CA ASP A 43 20.46 -7.47 5.27
C ASP A 43 20.57 -6.48 6.43
N ARG A 44 20.85 -5.21 6.11
CA ARG A 44 20.98 -4.14 7.12
C ARG A 44 19.70 -3.90 7.92
N GLU A 45 18.56 -4.35 7.41
CA GLU A 45 17.25 -4.25 8.05
C GLU A 45 16.88 -5.52 8.83
N GLY A 46 17.74 -6.55 8.77
CA GLY A 46 17.55 -7.82 9.45
C GLY A 46 16.74 -8.84 8.65
N TRP A 47 16.49 -8.63 7.36
CA TRP A 47 15.69 -9.55 6.53
C TRP A 47 16.54 -10.52 5.72
N ALA A 48 16.03 -11.74 5.54
CA ALA A 48 16.58 -12.70 4.59
C ALA A 48 15.46 -13.53 3.94
N ASP A 49 15.56 -13.78 2.63
CA ASP A 49 14.56 -14.57 1.90
C ASP A 49 14.68 -16.06 2.21
N CYS A 50 13.56 -16.77 2.24
CA CYS A 50 13.55 -18.22 2.45
C CYS A 50 13.96 -18.98 1.18
N LYS A 51 14.81 -20.00 1.33
CA LYS A 51 15.15 -20.95 0.27
C LYS A 51 13.86 -21.59 -0.25
N LYS A 52 13.69 -21.60 -1.57
CA LYS A 52 12.53 -22.23 -2.23
C LYS A 52 12.60 -23.77 -2.21
N GLU A 53 13.76 -24.33 -1.89
CA GLU A 53 13.97 -25.78 -1.78
C GLU A 53 13.26 -26.34 -0.54
N GLY A 54 12.26 -27.22 -0.77
CA GLY A 54 11.61 -28.01 0.28
C GLY A 54 10.21 -27.55 0.73
N ASN A 55 9.67 -26.46 0.17
CA ASN A 55 8.36 -25.92 0.57
C ASN A 55 8.24 -25.79 2.10
N LEU A 56 9.12 -25.01 2.72
CA LEU A 56 9.09 -24.80 4.16
C LEU A 56 7.79 -24.09 4.55
N GLU A 57 7.03 -24.71 5.44
CA GLU A 57 5.78 -24.17 5.98
C GLU A 57 5.85 -24.12 7.50
N ALA A 58 5.22 -23.13 8.12
CA ALA A 58 5.02 -23.08 9.57
C ALA A 58 3.54 -23.26 9.92
N LEU A 59 3.27 -23.79 11.11
CA LEU A 59 1.90 -23.92 11.60
C LEU A 59 1.35 -22.56 12.02
N SER A 60 0.17 -22.21 11.48
CA SER A 60 -0.51 -20.92 11.68
C SER A 60 -1.98 -21.12 12.03
N LEU A 61 -2.61 -20.11 12.62
CA LEU A 61 -4.06 -20.07 12.85
C LEU A 61 -4.73 -19.17 11.80
N ASN A 62 -5.72 -19.72 11.10
CA ASN A 62 -6.59 -18.93 10.24
C ASN A 62 -7.55 -18.09 11.12
N PRO A 63 -7.50 -16.75 11.07
CA PRO A 63 -8.32 -15.92 11.96
C PRO A 63 -9.83 -16.00 11.67
N GLN A 64 -10.23 -16.34 10.43
CA GLN A 64 -11.63 -16.38 10.00
C GLN A 64 -12.30 -17.70 10.39
N THR A 65 -11.61 -18.81 10.17
CA THR A 65 -12.15 -20.15 10.43
C THR A 65 -11.77 -20.69 11.80
N LEU A 66 -10.81 -20.04 12.48
CA LEU A 66 -10.15 -20.52 13.69
C LEU A 66 -9.54 -21.92 13.55
N LYS A 67 -9.25 -22.34 12.32
CA LYS A 67 -8.61 -23.62 12.02
C LYS A 67 -7.10 -23.44 11.90
N LEU A 68 -6.38 -24.46 12.34
CA LEU A 68 -4.94 -24.53 12.25
C LEU A 68 -4.53 -25.02 10.87
N GLU A 69 -3.65 -24.28 10.20
CA GLU A 69 -3.17 -24.60 8.85
C GLU A 69 -1.68 -24.34 8.66
N TRP A 70 -1.09 -25.08 7.74
CA TRP A 70 0.30 -24.92 7.34
C TRP A 70 0.40 -23.82 6.30
N SER A 71 1.22 -22.80 6.57
CA SER A 71 1.47 -21.73 5.63
C SER A 71 2.94 -21.71 5.20
N PRO A 72 3.24 -21.52 3.91
CA PRO A 72 4.61 -21.34 3.43
C PRO A 72 5.31 -20.18 4.12
N VAL A 73 6.62 -20.32 4.36
CA VAL A 73 7.51 -19.29 4.90
C VAL A 73 8.17 -18.56 3.73
N LYS A 74 8.05 -17.23 3.71
CA LYS A 74 8.55 -16.35 2.65
C LYS A 74 9.91 -15.75 2.98
N ARG A 75 10.05 -15.19 4.18
CA ARG A 75 11.27 -14.50 4.66
C ARG A 75 11.44 -14.69 6.16
N PHE A 76 12.64 -14.38 6.63
CA PHE A 76 13.04 -14.38 8.02
C PHE A 76 13.43 -12.97 8.44
N LEU A 77 13.09 -12.59 9.67
CA LEU A 77 13.56 -11.38 10.32
C LEU A 77 14.48 -11.74 11.50
N LYS A 78 15.58 -11.02 11.65
CA LYS A 78 16.48 -11.07 12.80
C LYS A 78 16.66 -9.66 13.36
N ILE A 79 16.44 -9.54 14.66
CA ILE A 79 16.71 -8.31 15.43
C ILE A 79 17.57 -8.65 16.64
N VAL A 80 18.15 -7.62 17.24
CA VAL A 80 18.86 -7.73 18.51
C VAL A 80 18.29 -6.75 19.53
N ASP A 81 18.04 -7.21 20.75
CA ASP A 81 17.51 -6.37 21.83
C ASP A 81 18.16 -6.75 23.18
N SER A 82 18.25 -5.78 24.07
CA SER A 82 18.75 -5.94 25.45
C SER A 82 17.66 -6.40 26.42
N LYS A 83 16.39 -6.42 26.00
CA LYS A 83 15.24 -6.79 26.84
C LYS A 83 14.29 -7.75 26.15
N GLY A 84 13.66 -8.62 26.93
CA GLY A 84 12.57 -9.48 26.50
C GLY A 84 11.46 -9.59 27.54
N VAL A 85 10.28 -10.04 27.11
CA VAL A 85 9.11 -10.26 27.95
C VAL A 85 8.78 -11.75 27.93
N GLU A 86 8.88 -12.41 29.08
CA GLU A 86 8.40 -13.78 29.26
C GLU A 86 6.94 -13.73 29.74
N ILE A 87 6.04 -14.33 28.97
CA ILE A 87 4.60 -14.40 29.29
C ILE A 87 4.24 -15.85 29.59
N ILE A 88 3.67 -16.08 30.77
CA ILE A 88 3.26 -17.40 31.26
C ILE A 88 1.74 -17.41 31.45
N THR A 89 1.06 -18.37 30.84
CA THR A 89 -0.39 -18.56 30.93
C THR A 89 -0.78 -19.49 32.09
N GLU A 90 -2.07 -19.46 32.49
CA GLU A 90 -2.60 -20.30 33.58
C GLU A 90 -2.41 -21.79 33.35
N ASP A 91 -2.46 -22.23 32.08
CA ASP A 91 -2.20 -23.62 31.67
C ASP A 91 -0.69 -23.97 31.59
N GLY A 92 0.18 -23.10 32.11
CA GLY A 92 1.61 -23.35 32.29
C GLY A 92 2.47 -23.13 31.05
N LYS A 93 1.89 -22.71 29.92
CA LYS A 93 2.66 -22.40 28.71
C LYS A 93 3.39 -21.08 28.87
N LYS A 94 4.59 -21.00 28.31
CA LYS A 94 5.44 -19.82 28.37
C LYS A 94 6.13 -19.59 27.03
N ALA A 95 6.38 -18.33 26.70
CA ALA A 95 7.27 -17.96 25.61
C ALA A 95 7.92 -16.62 25.93
N ILE A 96 9.09 -16.39 25.34
CA ILE A 96 9.87 -15.16 25.47
C ILE A 96 9.78 -14.36 24.18
N PHE A 97 9.36 -13.12 24.31
CA PHE A 97 9.13 -12.18 23.22
C PHE A 97 10.06 -10.98 23.34
N SER A 98 10.34 -10.32 22.22
CA SER A 98 10.85 -8.95 22.23
C SER A 98 9.80 -7.99 22.83
N MET A 99 10.25 -6.82 23.33
CA MET A 99 9.38 -5.89 24.07
C MET A 99 8.14 -5.43 23.29
N LYS A 100 8.25 -5.27 21.97
CA LYS A 100 7.16 -4.79 21.11
C LYS A 100 6.57 -5.89 20.24
N HIS A 101 6.68 -7.16 20.67
CA HIS A 101 6.05 -8.26 19.97
C HIS A 101 4.50 -8.17 20.05
N PRO A 102 3.77 -8.23 18.94
CA PRO A 102 2.31 -8.15 18.94
C PRO A 102 1.66 -9.45 19.45
N MET A 103 0.94 -9.32 20.57
CA MET A 103 0.18 -10.37 21.24
C MET A 103 -1.30 -10.29 20.86
N ALA A 104 -1.90 -11.45 20.60
CA ALA A 104 -3.34 -11.59 20.34
C ALA A 104 -4.11 -11.72 21.65
N ILE A 105 -4.71 -10.61 22.11
CA ILE A 105 -5.51 -10.53 23.32
C ILE A 105 -6.98 -10.76 22.99
N TYR A 106 -7.59 -11.78 23.61
CA TYR A 106 -9.00 -12.08 23.47
C TYR A 106 -9.84 -11.27 24.45
N THR A 107 -10.75 -10.45 23.93
CA THR A 107 -11.65 -9.57 24.69
C THR A 107 -13.11 -9.84 24.34
N SER A 108 -14.05 -9.21 25.05
CA SER A 108 -15.48 -9.23 24.70
C SER A 108 -15.78 -8.67 23.31
N ASN A 109 -14.88 -7.83 22.77
CA ASN A 109 -15.00 -7.19 21.47
C ASN A 109 -14.22 -7.95 20.38
N GLY A 110 -13.72 -9.16 20.66
CA GLY A 110 -12.92 -9.98 19.75
C GLY A 110 -11.43 -9.98 20.08
N ILE A 111 -10.61 -10.43 19.11
CA ILE A 111 -9.15 -10.47 19.22
C ILE A 111 -8.59 -9.08 18.94
N GLN A 112 -7.86 -8.52 19.90
CA GLN A 112 -7.18 -7.24 19.80
C GLN A 112 -5.66 -7.43 19.89
N MET A 113 -4.91 -6.54 19.25
CA MET A 113 -3.45 -6.54 19.33
C MET A 113 -2.98 -5.68 20.50
N LYS A 114 -2.01 -6.19 21.28
CA LYS A 114 -1.21 -5.41 22.23
C LYS A 114 0.26 -5.79 22.11
N PHE A 115 1.17 -4.87 22.39
CA PHE A 115 2.58 -5.24 22.50
C PHE A 115 2.84 -6.06 23.76
N ALA A 116 3.81 -6.98 23.70
CA ALA A 116 4.16 -7.87 24.80
C ALA A 116 4.45 -7.11 26.10
N LYS A 117 5.12 -5.95 26.02
CA LYS A 117 5.37 -5.06 27.18
C LYS A 117 4.10 -4.48 27.82
N ASP A 118 3.00 -4.40 27.07
CA ASP A 118 1.74 -3.77 27.46
C ASP A 118 0.67 -4.79 27.89
N VAL A 119 0.97 -6.10 27.79
CA VAL A 119 0.11 -7.19 28.27
C VAL A 119 0.04 -7.16 29.79
N LYS A 120 -1.14 -7.43 30.35
CA LYS A 120 -1.38 -7.46 31.81
C LYS A 120 -1.77 -8.86 32.30
N ILE A 121 -1.49 -9.13 33.56
CA ILE A 121 -1.95 -10.35 34.25
C ILE A 121 -3.49 -10.37 34.23
N GLY A 122 -4.06 -11.54 33.96
CA GLY A 122 -5.51 -11.74 33.82
C GLY A 122 -6.06 -11.52 32.40
N GLU A 123 -5.31 -10.89 31.50
CA GLU A 123 -5.72 -10.78 30.09
C GLU A 123 -5.66 -12.14 29.42
N LYS A 124 -6.61 -12.43 28.53
CA LYS A 124 -6.70 -13.73 27.87
C LYS A 124 -5.93 -13.70 26.56
N ILE A 125 -5.03 -14.65 26.34
CA ILE A 125 -4.36 -14.87 25.05
C ILE A 125 -4.83 -16.17 24.41
N LEU A 126 -4.73 -16.26 23.09
CA LEU A 126 -5.12 -17.48 22.38
C LEU A 126 -4.06 -18.56 22.52
N VAL A 127 -4.53 -19.76 22.84
CA VAL A 127 -3.69 -20.92 23.08
C VAL A 127 -4.33 -22.17 22.48
N THR A 128 -3.50 -23.06 21.93
CA THR A 128 -3.91 -24.42 21.54
C THR A 128 -3.34 -25.48 22.49
N ASN A 129 -4.15 -26.48 22.83
CA ASN A 129 -3.71 -27.66 23.61
C ASN A 129 -3.24 -28.80 22.70
N SER A 130 -3.43 -28.67 21.38
CA SER A 130 -3.17 -29.75 20.42
C SER A 130 -1.69 -30.10 20.25
N LEU A 131 -0.78 -29.28 20.76
CA LEU A 131 0.67 -29.46 20.55
C LEU A 131 1.37 -30.24 21.68
N GLN A 132 0.69 -30.50 22.80
CA GLN A 132 1.27 -31.29 23.89
C GLN A 132 1.44 -32.77 23.51
N LYS A 133 0.52 -33.33 22.70
CA LYS A 133 0.62 -34.72 22.20
C LYS A 133 1.78 -34.92 21.19
N LEU A 134 2.33 -33.85 20.64
CA LEU A 134 3.47 -33.89 19.71
C LEU A 134 4.84 -34.00 20.41
N GLN A 135 4.90 -33.87 21.74
CA GLN A 135 6.17 -34.02 22.49
C GLN A 135 6.83 -35.40 22.32
N LYS A 136 6.11 -36.42 21.85
CA LYS A 136 6.62 -37.79 21.64
C LYS A 136 6.95 -38.15 20.19
N ILE A 137 6.75 -37.25 19.23
CA ILE A 137 6.76 -37.61 17.80
C ILE A 137 8.00 -37.02 17.12
N GLY A 138 9.09 -37.79 17.09
CA GLY A 138 10.14 -37.62 16.09
C GLY A 138 9.59 -38.00 14.71
N ASN A 139 9.82 -37.14 13.71
CA ASN A 139 9.64 -37.39 12.28
C ASN A 139 8.48 -38.34 11.90
N SER A 140 7.22 -37.90 12.00
CA SER A 140 6.07 -38.66 11.46
C SER A 140 5.42 -37.98 10.25
N LYS A 141 4.78 -38.81 9.42
CA LYS A 141 3.98 -38.43 8.24
C LYS A 141 2.48 -38.31 8.57
N ASP A 142 2.08 -38.41 9.85
CA ASP A 142 0.67 -38.52 10.25
C ASP A 142 -0.10 -37.20 10.13
N LYS A 143 -1.37 -37.30 9.72
CA LYS A 143 -2.32 -36.19 9.73
C LYS A 143 -2.62 -35.79 11.18
N LEU A 144 -2.11 -34.62 11.59
CA LEU A 144 -2.37 -34.03 12.89
C LEU A 144 -3.88 -33.75 13.06
N LYS A 145 -4.56 -34.44 13.98
CA LYS A 145 -5.95 -34.10 14.38
C LYS A 145 -5.91 -32.88 15.31
N LEU A 146 -5.97 -31.69 14.72
CA LEU A 146 -5.90 -30.40 15.39
C LEU A 146 -7.27 -30.06 16.03
N GLN A 147 -7.33 -29.89 17.35
CA GLN A 147 -8.53 -29.48 18.09
C GLN A 147 -8.34 -28.17 18.87
N LYS A 148 -9.41 -27.36 18.87
CA LYS A 148 -9.79 -26.21 19.71
C LYS A 148 -8.64 -25.27 20.17
N VAL A 149 -8.59 -24.09 19.55
CA VAL A 149 -7.97 -22.89 20.13
C VAL A 149 -8.91 -22.35 21.21
N GLN A 150 -8.34 -21.92 22.34
CA GLN A 150 -9.09 -21.37 23.45
C GLN A 150 -8.36 -20.16 24.06
N PRO A 151 -9.09 -19.17 24.59
CA PRO A 151 -8.50 -18.08 25.35
C PRO A 151 -8.08 -18.56 26.75
N VAL A 152 -6.85 -18.25 27.16
CA VAL A 152 -6.29 -18.60 28.48
C VAL A 152 -5.70 -17.36 29.12
N SER A 153 -5.96 -17.14 30.41
CA SER A 153 -5.49 -15.93 31.10
C SER A 153 -3.97 -15.97 31.29
N VAL A 154 -3.35 -14.79 31.20
CA VAL A 154 -1.95 -14.58 31.55
C VAL A 154 -1.80 -14.65 33.07
N ARG A 155 -1.04 -15.63 33.54
CA ARG A 155 -0.77 -15.86 34.97
C ARG A 155 0.38 -15.01 35.48
N LYS A 156 1.44 -14.87 34.68
CA LYS A 156 2.67 -14.18 35.11
C LYS A 156 3.39 -13.57 33.92
N ILE A 157 3.94 -12.37 34.13
CA ILE A 157 4.79 -11.66 33.18
C ILE A 157 6.13 -11.37 33.86
N LYS A 158 7.24 -11.62 33.15
CA LYS A 158 8.59 -11.27 33.63
C LYS A 158 9.35 -10.53 32.56
N ILE A 159 9.86 -9.34 32.90
CA ILE A 159 10.80 -8.63 32.05
C ILE A 159 12.20 -9.21 32.27
N ARG A 160 12.83 -9.66 31.19
CA ARG A 160 14.21 -10.17 31.18
C ARG A 160 15.12 -9.07 30.65
N ASN A 161 16.09 -8.68 31.45
CA ASN A 161 17.18 -7.80 31.02
C ASN A 161 18.41 -8.67 30.74
N TYR A 162 19.00 -8.51 29.56
CA TYR A 162 20.17 -9.26 29.14
C TYR A 162 21.42 -8.39 29.27
N LYS A 163 22.52 -8.98 29.75
CA LYS A 163 23.81 -8.27 29.88
C LYS A 163 24.43 -7.95 28.52
N GLU A 164 24.13 -8.77 27.52
CA GLU A 164 24.55 -8.63 26.13
C GLU A 164 23.30 -8.58 25.24
N LEU A 165 23.43 -7.98 24.06
CA LEU A 165 22.35 -7.94 23.08
C LEU A 165 21.98 -9.37 22.66
N LYS A 166 20.69 -9.68 22.78
CA LYS A 166 20.17 -11.01 22.46
C LYS A 166 19.44 -10.98 21.12
N GLU A 167 19.63 -12.04 20.34
CA GLU A 167 18.98 -12.21 19.05
C GLU A 167 17.54 -12.70 19.22
N PHE A 168 16.63 -12.05 18.49
CA PHE A 168 15.26 -12.46 18.33
C PHE A 168 14.97 -12.66 16.84
N TYR A 169 14.11 -13.62 16.52
CA TYR A 169 13.79 -14.00 15.14
C TYR A 169 12.28 -14.00 14.89
N ASP A 170 11.87 -13.82 13.64
CA ASP A 170 10.48 -14.01 13.19
C ASP A 170 10.37 -14.66 11.80
N LEU A 171 9.21 -15.24 11.50
CA LEU A 171 8.88 -15.89 10.23
C LEU A 171 7.79 -15.11 9.47
N GLU A 172 8.10 -14.62 8.26
CA GLU A 172 7.07 -14.12 7.34
C GLU A 172 6.35 -15.29 6.69
N LEU A 173 5.05 -15.44 6.93
CA LEU A 173 4.23 -16.46 6.28
C LEU A 173 3.47 -15.89 5.07
N GLU A 174 3.34 -16.68 4.01
CA GLU A 174 2.56 -16.34 2.81
C GLU A 174 1.06 -16.20 3.09
N LYS A 175 0.54 -17.01 4.02
CA LYS A 175 -0.89 -17.08 4.39
C LYS A 175 -1.03 -17.04 5.92
N ASN A 176 -1.95 -16.21 6.40
CA ASN A 176 -2.31 -16.05 7.82
C ASN A 176 -1.16 -15.51 8.71
N HIS A 177 -1.52 -14.57 9.57
CA HIS A 177 -0.56 -13.84 10.38
C HIS A 177 -0.64 -14.18 11.87
N LEU A 178 -1.18 -15.35 12.22
CA LEU A 178 -1.20 -15.85 13.59
C LEU A 178 -0.27 -17.05 13.70
N PHE A 179 0.86 -16.82 14.34
CA PHE A 179 1.93 -17.76 14.58
C PHE A 179 1.66 -18.65 15.78
N ILE A 180 2.10 -19.92 15.73
CA ILE A 180 1.92 -20.85 16.84
C ILE A 180 3.27 -21.32 17.37
N HIS A 181 3.50 -21.01 18.63
CA HIS A 181 4.63 -21.48 19.41
C HIS A 181 4.52 -22.98 19.66
N SER A 182 5.63 -23.69 19.80
CA SER A 182 5.63 -25.16 20.03
C SER A 182 4.86 -25.59 21.29
N LEU A 183 4.78 -24.72 22.29
CA LEU A 183 3.98 -24.92 23.50
C LEU A 183 2.50 -24.57 23.31
N GLY A 184 2.14 -23.94 22.19
CA GLY A 184 0.75 -23.70 21.78
C GLY A 184 0.25 -22.28 22.02
N GLN A 185 1.08 -21.35 22.50
CA GLN A 185 0.72 -19.92 22.51
C GLN A 185 0.60 -19.42 21.06
N ILE A 186 -0.36 -18.53 20.81
CA ILE A 186 -0.60 -17.94 19.48
C ILE A 186 -0.36 -16.44 19.54
N SER A 187 0.51 -15.94 18.66
CA SER A 187 0.86 -14.51 18.56
C SER A 187 0.82 -14.05 17.10
N PHE A 188 0.92 -12.75 16.82
CA PHE A 188 0.94 -12.29 15.43
C PHE A 188 2.32 -12.50 14.76
N ASN A 189 2.35 -12.73 13.44
CA ASN A 189 3.55 -12.68 12.57
C ASN A 189 3.79 -11.25 12.06
N CYS A 190 5.06 -10.85 11.92
CA CYS A 190 5.54 -9.49 11.67
C CYS A 190 5.13 -8.83 10.34
N CYS A 191 4.63 -9.54 9.34
CA CYS A 191 4.67 -9.00 7.97
C CYS A 191 3.43 -8.30 7.42
N ARG A 192 2.43 -7.98 8.25
CA ARG A 192 1.29 -7.16 7.80
C ARG A 192 0.82 -6.14 8.83
N LEU A 193 1.61 -5.08 9.03
CA LEU A 193 1.02 -3.73 9.04
C LEU A 193 0.82 -3.20 7.60
N ARG A 194 0.97 -4.07 6.58
CA ARG A 194 0.19 -3.97 5.34
C ARG A 194 -1.21 -4.47 5.65
N LEU A 195 -2.14 -3.54 5.91
CA LEU A 195 -3.60 -3.70 5.87
C LEU A 195 -4.03 -5.07 5.32
N ASP A 196 -4.53 -5.93 6.20
CA ASP A 196 -5.30 -7.07 5.75
C ASP A 196 -6.53 -6.49 5.03
N LEU A 197 -6.58 -6.63 3.71
CA LEU A 197 -7.75 -6.26 2.90
C LEU A 197 -8.98 -7.08 3.32
N THR A 198 -8.76 -8.20 4.01
CA THR A 198 -9.78 -8.95 4.71
C THR A 198 -10.15 -8.35 6.06
N GLU A 199 -9.30 -7.66 6.85
CA GLU A 199 -9.76 -6.86 8.02
C GLU A 199 -10.44 -5.53 7.61
N LEU A 200 -10.29 -5.13 6.35
CA LEU A 200 -11.26 -4.31 5.64
C LEU A 200 -12.63 -5.03 5.46
N TYR A 201 -12.86 -6.15 6.16
CA TYR A 201 -14.05 -6.98 6.23
C TYR A 201 -15.29 -6.08 6.20
N ASN A 202 -15.91 -6.07 5.02
CA ASN A 202 -17.25 -5.59 4.75
C ASN A 202 -17.61 -4.25 5.41
N ARG A 203 -16.75 -3.24 5.23
CA ARG A 203 -17.13 -1.82 5.32
C ARG A 203 -17.84 -1.34 4.03
N GLY A 204 -18.71 -2.15 3.41
CA GLY A 204 -19.47 -1.71 2.23
C GLY A 204 -18.72 -1.68 0.89
N GLY A 205 -17.47 -2.15 0.79
CA GLY A 205 -17.02 -2.93 -0.36
C GLY A 205 -16.03 -2.31 -1.37
N GLY A 206 -15.56 -3.20 -2.25
CA GLY A 206 -14.94 -2.93 -3.54
C GLY A 206 -13.44 -2.61 -3.55
N GLY A 207 -12.59 -3.64 -3.50
CA GLY A 207 -11.21 -3.61 -4.03
C GLY A 207 -10.32 -2.43 -3.62
N LEU A 208 -9.26 -2.19 -4.41
CA LEU A 208 -8.27 -1.11 -4.17
C LEU A 208 -8.85 0.31 -4.34
N PHE A 209 -10.04 0.42 -4.94
CA PHE A 209 -10.69 1.70 -5.27
C PHE A 209 -11.81 2.10 -4.33
N GLY A 210 -12.10 1.32 -3.28
CA GLY A 210 -13.22 1.59 -2.37
C GLY A 210 -14.57 1.66 -3.10
N SER A 211 -14.77 0.81 -4.10
CA SER A 211 -15.87 0.88 -5.06
C SER A 211 -16.98 -0.15 -4.77
N GLY A 212 -17.33 -0.33 -3.50
CA GLY A 212 -18.50 -1.12 -3.11
C GLY A 212 -19.70 -0.24 -2.83
N SER A 213 -20.87 -0.87 -2.75
CA SER A 213 -22.11 -0.16 -2.43
C SER A 213 -22.04 0.47 -1.03
N ASN A 214 -22.32 1.78 -0.93
CA ASN A 214 -22.32 2.56 0.31
C ASN A 214 -20.92 2.84 0.91
N THR A 215 -19.90 2.99 0.07
CA THR A 215 -18.58 3.53 0.45
C THR A 215 -18.16 4.66 -0.51
N GLY A 216 -17.10 5.37 -0.15
CA GLY A 216 -16.59 6.53 -0.87
C GLY A 216 -15.54 7.28 -0.05
N SER A 217 -15.32 8.56 -0.35
CA SER A 217 -14.47 9.44 0.45
C SER A 217 -15.26 10.62 0.99
N ILE A 218 -15.03 11.00 2.25
CA ILE A 218 -15.61 12.22 2.83
C ILE A 218 -14.97 13.49 2.26
N GLY A 219 -13.78 13.35 1.68
CA GLY A 219 -13.02 14.44 1.10
C GLY A 219 -11.57 14.05 0.85
N VAL A 220 -10.94 14.81 -0.04
CA VAL A 220 -9.53 14.67 -0.41
C VAL A 220 -8.78 15.93 0.00
N VAL A 221 -7.65 15.77 0.67
CA VAL A 221 -6.66 16.84 0.87
C VAL A 221 -5.38 16.47 0.11
N THR A 222 -5.02 17.30 -0.87
CA THR A 222 -3.83 17.08 -1.71
C THR A 222 -2.66 17.92 -1.22
N ILE A 223 -1.52 17.26 -1.02
CA ILE A 223 -0.26 17.86 -0.59
C ILE A 223 0.58 18.25 -1.82
N GLY A 224 0.97 19.52 -1.91
CA GLY A 224 1.91 20.00 -2.92
C GLY A 224 3.35 19.66 -2.54
N MET A 225 3.92 18.64 -3.19
CA MET A 225 5.23 18.09 -2.80
C MET A 225 6.39 19.00 -3.20
N ALA A 226 6.27 19.71 -4.33
CA ALA A 226 7.33 20.55 -4.86
C ALA A 226 7.84 21.60 -3.86
N ARG A 227 6.93 22.29 -3.16
CA ARG A 227 7.28 23.24 -2.10
C ARG A 227 8.02 22.58 -0.94
N ILE A 228 7.66 21.35 -0.58
CA ILE A 228 8.37 20.59 0.45
C ILE A 228 9.80 20.31 -0.01
N GLY A 229 9.98 19.87 -1.25
CA GLY A 229 11.30 19.64 -1.84
C GLY A 229 12.16 20.89 -1.85
N TYR A 230 11.63 22.01 -2.33
CA TYR A 230 12.33 23.30 -2.41
C TYR A 230 12.80 23.82 -1.04
N LEU A 231 11.97 23.67 -0.01
CA LEU A 231 12.27 24.18 1.34
C LEU A 231 13.14 23.23 2.19
N SER A 232 13.49 22.05 1.69
CA SER A 232 14.22 21.03 2.43
C SER A 232 15.67 20.97 1.99
N LYS A 233 16.60 20.81 2.95
CA LYS A 233 18.03 20.57 2.66
C LYS A 233 18.47 19.16 3.03
N THR A 234 17.69 18.48 3.87
CA THR A 234 17.96 17.10 4.28
C THR A 234 16.70 16.24 4.16
N LYS A 235 16.87 14.92 4.04
CA LYS A 235 15.74 13.97 4.03
C LYS A 235 14.88 14.09 5.28
N ARG A 236 15.52 14.30 6.44
CA ARG A 236 14.83 14.50 7.72
C ARG A 236 13.90 15.72 7.66
N GLU A 237 14.41 16.86 7.19
CA GLU A 237 13.58 18.07 7.04
C GLU A 237 12.42 17.85 6.06
N PHE A 238 12.66 17.15 4.95
CA PHE A 238 11.62 16.82 3.97
C PHE A 238 10.48 16.03 4.63
N LEU A 239 10.82 14.95 5.34
CA LEU A 239 9.83 14.09 6.00
C LEU A 239 9.16 14.81 7.18
N GLU A 240 9.86 15.64 7.95
CA GLU A 240 9.29 16.45 9.03
C GLU A 240 8.27 17.47 8.51
N ARG A 241 8.59 18.16 7.40
CA ARG A 241 7.66 19.08 6.74
C ARG A 241 6.44 18.35 6.21
N LEU A 242 6.65 17.21 5.54
CA LEU A 242 5.57 16.36 5.06
C LEU A 242 4.67 15.90 6.21
N ALA A 243 5.25 15.43 7.32
CA ALA A 243 4.52 15.01 8.50
C ALA A 243 3.59 16.11 9.02
N LYS A 244 4.12 17.34 9.13
CA LYS A 244 3.36 18.50 9.60
C LYS A 244 2.17 18.80 8.70
N ILE A 245 2.35 18.74 7.37
CA ILE A 245 1.26 18.97 6.42
C ILE A 245 0.24 17.82 6.45
N MET A 246 0.69 16.57 6.59
CA MET A 246 -0.21 15.43 6.76
C MET A 246 -1.04 15.51 8.05
N ASP A 247 -0.45 16.00 9.14
CA ASP A 247 -1.16 16.18 10.42
C ASP A 247 -2.27 17.23 10.27
N LEU A 248 -2.00 18.33 9.55
CA LEU A 248 -3.03 19.33 9.19
C LEU A 248 -4.11 18.76 8.25
N ALA A 249 -3.72 17.92 7.29
CA ALA A 249 -4.67 17.26 6.40
C ALA A 249 -5.62 16.33 7.18
N LYS A 250 -5.09 15.55 8.11
CA LYS A 250 -5.88 14.74 9.05
C LYS A 250 -6.87 15.60 9.82
N GLU A 251 -6.43 16.68 10.46
CA GLU A 251 -7.30 17.58 11.22
C GLU A 251 -8.42 18.17 10.35
N SER A 252 -8.09 18.63 9.15
CA SER A 252 -9.08 19.15 8.19
C SER A 252 -10.13 18.09 7.83
N LEU A 253 -9.72 16.84 7.59
CA LEU A 253 -10.62 15.75 7.22
C LEU A 253 -11.52 15.33 8.40
N GLU A 254 -10.98 15.28 9.62
CA GLU A 254 -11.76 14.94 10.82
C GLU A 254 -12.77 16.03 11.17
N ILE A 255 -12.41 17.31 11.03
CA ILE A 255 -13.36 18.43 11.16
C ILE A 255 -14.48 18.28 10.14
N LYS A 256 -14.14 18.03 8.87
CA LYS A 256 -15.14 17.84 7.81
C LYS A 256 -16.07 16.67 8.12
N ARG A 257 -15.53 15.52 8.55
CA ARG A 257 -16.31 14.33 8.93
C ARG A 257 -17.32 14.65 10.02
N LYS A 258 -16.91 15.33 11.08
CA LYS A 258 -17.80 15.75 12.17
C LYS A 258 -18.93 16.64 11.67
N VAL A 259 -18.62 17.60 10.78
CA VAL A 259 -19.61 18.54 10.23
C VAL A 259 -20.63 17.81 9.35
N ILE A 260 -20.20 16.98 8.41
CA ILE A 260 -21.11 16.28 7.49
C ILE A 260 -21.97 15.24 8.21
N GLU A 261 -21.44 14.57 9.24
CA GLU A 261 -22.21 13.63 10.06
C GLU A 261 -23.32 14.38 10.82
N ASN A 262 -23.03 15.55 11.39
CA ASN A 262 -24.03 16.39 12.05
C ASN A 262 -25.11 16.90 11.05
N PHE A 263 -24.75 17.23 9.82
CA PHE A 263 -25.72 17.61 8.79
C PHE A 263 -26.61 16.45 8.35
N MET A 264 -26.06 15.22 8.28
CA MET A 264 -26.87 14.01 8.06
C MET A 264 -27.92 13.82 9.15
N GLU A 265 -27.54 13.98 10.42
CA GLU A 265 -28.48 13.83 11.55
C GLU A 265 -29.60 14.88 11.51
N LYS A 266 -29.26 16.12 11.15
CA LYS A 266 -30.22 17.21 10.94
C LYS A 266 -31.10 17.06 9.69
N GLY A 267 -30.86 16.02 8.88
CA GLY A 267 -31.68 15.74 7.69
C GLY A 267 -31.38 16.60 6.47
N LEU A 268 -30.23 17.29 6.43
CA LEU A 268 -29.86 18.14 5.28
C LEU A 268 -29.46 17.33 4.03
N TYR A 269 -29.29 16.02 4.18
CA TYR A 269 -28.93 15.09 3.09
C TYR A 269 -29.90 13.89 3.06
N PRO A 270 -31.18 14.11 2.71
CA PRO A 270 -32.23 13.09 2.87
C PRO A 270 -31.96 11.81 2.07
N TYR A 271 -31.46 11.92 0.83
CA TYR A 271 -31.13 10.77 0.00
C TYR A 271 -29.95 9.96 0.56
N SER A 272 -28.83 10.61 0.86
CA SER A 272 -27.67 9.95 1.45
C SER A 272 -28.02 9.30 2.79
N ARG A 273 -28.84 9.98 3.61
CA ARG A 273 -29.32 9.46 4.89
C ARG A 273 -30.10 8.17 4.73
N PHE A 274 -30.97 8.09 3.72
CA PHE A 274 -31.73 6.88 3.41
C PHE A 274 -30.79 5.71 3.05
N TYR A 275 -29.88 5.89 2.09
CA TYR A 275 -29.00 4.81 1.64
C TYR A 275 -27.94 4.39 2.68
N LEU A 276 -27.45 5.33 3.48
CA LEU A 276 -26.43 5.06 4.51
C LEU A 276 -27.05 4.64 5.87
N GLN A 277 -28.38 4.53 5.98
CA GLN A 277 -29.04 4.16 7.23
C GLN A 277 -28.59 2.79 7.75
N GLY A 278 -28.34 1.83 6.86
CA GLY A 278 -27.82 0.52 7.23
C GLY A 278 -26.44 0.60 7.91
N ILE A 279 -25.57 1.49 7.42
CA ILE A 279 -24.25 1.72 8.00
C ILE A 279 -24.39 2.40 9.37
N LYS A 280 -25.25 3.41 9.46
CA LYS A 280 -25.54 4.09 10.73
C LYS A 280 -26.00 3.10 11.81
N LYS A 281 -26.93 2.20 11.47
CA LYS A 281 -27.41 1.14 12.37
C LYS A 281 -26.30 0.18 12.79
N ALA A 282 -25.43 -0.21 11.86
CA ALA A 282 -24.37 -1.18 12.12
C ALA A 282 -23.15 -0.60 12.84
N ARG A 283 -22.85 0.70 12.67
CA ARG A 283 -21.55 1.30 13.05
C ARG A 283 -21.66 2.61 13.81
N GLY A 284 -22.88 3.09 14.08
CA GLY A 284 -23.12 4.31 14.84
C GLY A 284 -22.85 5.62 14.07
N GLN A 285 -22.34 5.56 12.84
CA GLN A 285 -22.11 6.73 11.97
C GLN A 285 -22.49 6.44 10.52
N TYR A 286 -23.01 7.43 9.79
CA TYR A 286 -23.38 7.26 8.38
C TYR A 286 -22.13 7.09 7.49
N TYR A 287 -21.08 7.85 7.76
CA TYR A 287 -19.85 7.83 6.97
C TYR A 287 -18.76 6.90 7.51
N ALA A 288 -19.08 5.94 8.39
CA ALA A 288 -18.13 5.00 8.99
C ALA A 288 -17.33 4.15 7.98
N ASN A 289 -17.90 3.99 6.78
CA ASN A 289 -17.31 3.25 5.66
C ASN A 289 -16.61 4.15 4.66
N HIS A 290 -16.64 5.48 4.81
CA HIS A 290 -16.01 6.40 3.87
C HIS A 290 -14.59 6.77 4.31
N PHE A 291 -13.67 6.79 3.36
CA PHE A 291 -12.27 7.16 3.56
C PHE A 291 -12.09 8.65 3.86
N SER A 292 -11.09 8.94 4.68
CA SER A 292 -10.43 10.24 4.76
C SER A 292 -9.22 10.19 3.81
N THR A 293 -9.29 10.87 2.67
CA THR A 293 -8.30 10.70 1.61
C THR A 293 -7.22 11.77 1.68
N ILE A 294 -5.97 11.34 1.75
CA ILE A 294 -4.81 12.21 1.59
C ILE A 294 -4.14 11.85 0.28
N GLY A 295 -3.90 12.85 -0.56
CA GLY A 295 -3.20 12.67 -1.82
C GLY A 295 -2.03 13.62 -1.94
N LEU A 296 -1.30 13.50 -3.05
CA LEU A 296 -0.14 14.34 -3.33
C LEU A 296 -0.10 14.73 -4.80
N VAL A 297 0.64 15.79 -5.11
CA VAL A 297 0.95 16.22 -6.49
C VAL A 297 2.36 16.81 -6.57
N GLY A 298 3.02 16.64 -7.72
CA GLY A 298 4.31 17.27 -8.02
C GLY A 298 5.50 16.59 -7.36
N MET A 299 5.50 15.26 -7.23
CA MET A 299 6.64 14.56 -6.65
C MET A 299 7.88 14.67 -7.53
N ASN A 300 7.75 14.65 -8.85
CA ASN A 300 8.87 14.87 -9.77
C ASN A 300 9.55 16.23 -9.50
N GLU A 301 8.77 17.31 -9.43
CA GLU A 301 9.32 18.63 -9.15
C GLU A 301 9.84 18.74 -7.71
N ALA A 302 9.28 17.99 -6.76
CA ALA A 302 9.84 17.90 -5.41
C ALA A 302 11.27 17.34 -5.41
N LEU A 303 11.52 16.29 -6.19
CA LEU A 303 12.85 15.70 -6.34
C LEU A 303 13.81 16.63 -7.05
N LEU A 304 13.37 17.29 -8.14
CA LEU A 304 14.18 18.27 -8.86
C LEU A 304 14.62 19.41 -7.94
N ASN A 305 13.68 19.96 -7.15
CA ASN A 305 13.98 21.04 -6.22
C ASN A 305 14.84 20.60 -5.02
N PHE A 306 14.72 19.35 -4.58
CA PHE A 306 15.40 18.85 -3.38
C PHE A 306 16.80 18.29 -3.65
N MET A 307 16.94 17.50 -4.73
CA MET A 307 18.15 16.72 -5.02
C MET A 307 18.63 16.87 -6.47
N GLY A 308 17.95 17.66 -7.31
CA GLY A 308 18.35 17.87 -8.71
C GLY A 308 18.22 16.61 -9.58
N LYS A 309 17.40 15.65 -9.15
CA LYS A 309 17.14 14.39 -9.86
C LYS A 309 15.64 14.26 -10.10
N ASP A 310 15.25 13.70 -11.24
CA ASP A 310 13.84 13.42 -11.54
C ASP A 310 13.37 12.10 -10.93
N ILE A 311 12.08 11.81 -11.06
CA ILE A 311 11.45 10.61 -10.48
C ILE A 311 11.82 9.29 -11.20
N GLY A 312 12.33 9.36 -12.44
CA GLY A 312 12.76 8.21 -13.21
C GLY A 312 14.20 7.77 -12.88
N SER A 313 15.01 8.67 -12.32
CA SER A 313 16.35 8.32 -11.82
C SER A 313 16.31 7.27 -10.70
N PRO A 314 17.34 6.40 -10.56
CA PRO A 314 17.40 5.42 -9.46
C PRO A 314 17.25 6.04 -8.07
N GLU A 315 17.90 7.18 -7.83
CA GLU A 315 17.86 7.91 -6.56
C GLU A 315 16.49 8.54 -6.32
N GLY A 316 15.91 9.18 -7.34
CA GLY A 316 14.59 9.81 -7.25
C GLY A 316 13.46 8.79 -7.04
N ARG A 317 13.54 7.63 -7.73
CA ARG A 317 12.62 6.51 -7.55
C ARG A 317 12.74 5.93 -6.14
N SER A 318 13.96 5.67 -5.67
CA SER A 318 14.21 5.15 -4.32
C SER A 318 13.64 6.09 -3.25
N PHE A 319 13.91 7.40 -3.36
CA PHE A 319 13.38 8.37 -2.39
C PHE A 319 11.87 8.56 -2.48
N THR A 320 11.27 8.44 -3.68
CA THR A 320 9.81 8.44 -3.83
C THR A 320 9.16 7.27 -3.10
N LEU A 321 9.73 6.07 -3.20
CA LEU A 321 9.25 4.90 -2.46
C LEU A 321 9.35 5.10 -0.95
N GLU A 322 10.47 5.66 -0.46
CA GLU A 322 10.68 6.04 0.95
C GLU A 322 9.60 7.02 1.42
N VAL A 323 9.31 8.06 0.63
CA VAL A 323 8.27 9.06 0.93
C VAL A 323 6.87 8.44 0.96
N LEU A 324 6.53 7.57 0.00
CA LEU A 324 5.22 6.92 -0.04
C LEU A 324 5.03 5.95 1.14
N ASP A 325 6.07 5.20 1.52
CA ASP A 325 6.01 4.33 2.70
C ASP A 325 5.85 5.16 3.98
N PHE A 326 6.59 6.25 4.12
CA PHE A 326 6.40 7.20 5.22
C PHE A 326 4.96 7.73 5.30
N MET A 327 4.37 8.13 4.17
CA MET A 327 2.98 8.59 4.14
C MET A 327 2.03 7.49 4.59
N ARG A 328 2.20 6.25 4.12
CA ARG A 328 1.34 5.12 4.51
C ARG A 328 1.43 4.82 6.01
N GLU A 329 2.62 4.85 6.58
CA GLU A 329 2.82 4.69 8.02
C GLU A 329 2.06 5.77 8.81
N LYS A 330 2.12 7.02 8.37
CA LYS A 330 1.33 8.12 8.96
C LYS A 330 -0.17 7.87 8.85
N LEU A 331 -0.66 7.39 7.71
CA LEU A 331 -2.08 7.06 7.55
C LEU A 331 -2.53 5.96 8.52
N VAL A 332 -1.73 4.90 8.69
CA VAL A 332 -2.02 3.84 9.67
C VAL A 332 -2.16 4.42 11.08
N LEU A 333 -1.23 5.28 11.49
CA LEU A 333 -1.31 5.97 12.79
C LEU A 333 -2.56 6.83 12.92
N TYR A 334 -2.98 7.52 11.85
CA TYR A 334 -4.23 8.30 11.87
C TYR A 334 -5.46 7.42 12.03
N GLN A 335 -5.49 6.24 11.40
CA GLN A 335 -6.57 5.28 11.57
C GLN A 335 -6.67 4.78 13.01
N GLU A 336 -5.54 4.46 13.63
CA GLU A 336 -5.48 4.03 15.04
C GLU A 336 -5.94 5.16 15.99
N GLN A 337 -5.53 6.39 15.74
CA GLN A 337 -5.86 7.55 16.58
C GLN A 337 -7.33 7.96 16.49
N THR A 338 -7.92 7.89 15.29
CA THR A 338 -9.24 8.45 15.01
C THR A 338 -10.34 7.39 14.94
N GLY A 339 -9.99 6.13 14.73
CA GLY A 339 -10.92 5.04 14.41
C GLY A 339 -11.51 5.11 12.99
N ASN A 340 -11.18 6.14 12.21
CA ASN A 340 -11.62 6.32 10.84
C ASN A 340 -10.64 5.67 9.86
N ILE A 341 -11.12 5.33 8.66
CA ILE A 341 -10.29 4.74 7.60
C ILE A 341 -9.67 5.85 6.73
N TYR A 342 -8.42 5.64 6.33
CA TYR A 342 -7.63 6.56 5.52
C TYR A 342 -7.04 5.84 4.32
N ASN A 343 -6.91 6.55 3.19
CA ASN A 343 -6.23 6.03 2.01
C ASN A 343 -5.31 7.07 1.39
N LEU A 344 -4.29 6.56 0.69
CA LEU A 344 -3.37 7.36 -0.10
C LEU A 344 -3.82 7.36 -1.55
N GLU A 345 -4.04 8.54 -2.12
CA GLU A 345 -4.52 8.70 -3.50
C GLU A 345 -3.51 9.45 -4.38
N ALA A 346 -3.32 8.94 -5.59
CA ALA A 346 -2.69 9.68 -6.67
C ALA A 346 -3.72 10.68 -7.20
N THR A 347 -3.73 11.89 -6.61
CA THR A 347 -4.69 12.94 -6.96
C THR A 347 -4.63 13.24 -8.47
N PRO A 348 -5.76 13.23 -9.21
CA PRO A 348 -5.80 13.60 -10.63
C PRO A 348 -5.37 15.05 -10.93
N ALA A 349 -5.53 15.93 -9.93
CA ALA A 349 -5.00 17.29 -9.86
C ALA A 349 -5.19 18.19 -11.10
N GLU A 350 -6.30 18.05 -11.84
CA GLU A 350 -6.55 18.79 -13.10
C GLU A 350 -6.33 20.31 -12.98
N SER A 351 -6.92 20.93 -11.96
CA SER A 351 -6.74 22.35 -11.64
C SER A 351 -5.76 22.58 -10.48
N THR A 352 -5.66 21.61 -9.56
CA THR A 352 -4.82 21.71 -8.36
C THR A 352 -3.34 21.82 -8.72
N ALA A 353 -2.85 21.04 -9.69
CA ALA A 353 -1.45 21.07 -10.13
C ALA A 353 -1.01 22.49 -10.51
N THR A 354 -1.77 23.12 -11.40
CA THR A 354 -1.55 24.49 -11.88
C THR A 354 -1.72 25.52 -10.78
N ARG A 355 -2.76 25.38 -9.95
CA ARG A 355 -3.05 26.34 -8.86
C ARG A 355 -1.90 26.37 -7.86
N LEU A 356 -1.36 25.21 -7.49
CA LEU A 356 -0.23 25.13 -6.55
C LEU A 356 1.04 25.66 -7.20
N ALA A 357 1.36 25.27 -8.44
CA ALA A 357 2.54 25.76 -9.15
C ALA A 357 2.54 27.28 -9.32
N ARG A 358 1.42 27.89 -9.72
CA ARG A 358 1.30 29.37 -9.83
C ARG A 358 1.48 30.07 -8.49
N LYS A 359 0.90 29.54 -7.41
CA LYS A 359 1.10 30.09 -6.07
C LYS A 359 2.54 29.96 -5.61
N ASP A 360 3.17 28.82 -5.88
CA ASP A 360 4.56 28.60 -5.52
C ASP A 360 5.50 29.53 -6.30
N LYS A 361 5.32 29.68 -7.62
CA LYS A 361 6.08 30.62 -8.45
C LYS A 361 5.94 32.07 -8.00
N ALA A 362 4.77 32.47 -7.51
CA ALA A 362 4.56 33.82 -6.98
C ALA A 362 5.32 34.08 -5.67
N LEU A 363 5.51 33.05 -4.83
CA LEU A 363 6.25 33.17 -3.56
C LEU A 363 7.75 32.86 -3.72
N TYR A 364 8.10 31.95 -4.61
CA TYR A 364 9.43 31.40 -4.84
C TYR A 364 9.69 31.38 -6.35
N PRO A 365 10.11 32.50 -6.96
CA PRO A 365 10.23 32.61 -8.41
C PRO A 365 11.15 31.55 -9.06
N ASP A 366 12.17 31.13 -8.33
CA ASP A 366 13.18 30.14 -8.73
C ASP A 366 12.78 28.68 -8.48
N ILE A 367 11.62 28.41 -7.84
CA ILE A 367 11.16 27.03 -7.65
C ILE A 367 10.97 26.33 -9.00
N ILE A 368 11.45 25.11 -9.13
CA ILE A 368 11.32 24.31 -10.36
C ILE A 368 9.88 23.82 -10.48
N THR A 369 9.28 24.06 -11.65
CA THR A 369 7.95 23.62 -12.06
C THR A 369 8.03 23.04 -13.48
N ALA A 370 7.07 22.21 -13.88
CA ALA A 370 6.89 21.86 -15.29
C ALA A 370 6.12 22.97 -16.04
N GLY A 371 6.04 22.85 -17.37
CA GLY A 371 5.35 23.81 -18.23
C GLY A 371 6.15 25.09 -18.48
N THR A 372 5.42 26.14 -18.85
CA THR A 372 6.03 27.44 -19.21
C THR A 372 5.99 28.42 -18.05
N ALA A 373 6.74 29.52 -18.14
CA ALA A 373 6.68 30.61 -17.16
C ALA A 373 5.26 31.19 -17.00
N ARG A 374 4.49 31.24 -18.10
CA ARG A 374 3.10 31.74 -18.12
C ARG A 374 2.14 30.71 -17.52
N ASP A 375 2.33 29.44 -17.85
CA ASP A 375 1.44 28.35 -17.47
C ASP A 375 2.22 27.21 -16.80
N PRO A 376 2.72 27.44 -15.56
CA PRO A 376 3.45 26.43 -14.81
C PRO A 376 2.47 25.41 -14.22
N TYR A 377 2.91 24.15 -14.14
CA TYR A 377 2.15 23.09 -13.49
C TYR A 377 3.09 22.12 -12.77
N TYR A 378 2.48 21.25 -11.96
CA TYR A 378 3.16 20.13 -11.32
C TYR A 378 2.74 18.83 -11.97
N THR A 379 3.70 17.94 -12.17
CA THR A 379 3.48 16.60 -12.71
C THR A 379 2.51 15.85 -11.79
N ASN A 380 1.57 15.14 -12.39
CA ASN A 380 0.46 14.57 -11.65
C ASN A 380 0.94 13.52 -10.63
N SER A 381 0.60 13.68 -9.35
CA SER A 381 0.98 12.73 -8.29
C SER A 381 2.47 12.36 -8.29
N THR A 382 2.79 11.08 -8.52
CA THR A 382 4.13 10.49 -8.68
C THR A 382 4.37 9.96 -10.10
N MET A 383 3.64 10.49 -11.10
CA MET A 383 3.86 10.10 -12.49
C MET A 383 5.23 10.56 -12.97
N LEU A 384 5.74 9.88 -14.01
CA LEU A 384 6.81 10.42 -14.84
C LEU A 384 6.34 11.73 -15.50
N PRO A 385 7.27 12.67 -15.80
CA PRO A 385 6.99 13.78 -16.69
C PRO A 385 6.35 13.29 -18.00
N VAL A 386 5.40 14.05 -18.54
CA VAL A 386 4.64 13.65 -19.74
C VAL A 386 5.49 13.50 -21.00
N ASN A 387 6.72 14.03 -20.99
CA ASN A 387 7.70 13.96 -22.07
C ASN A 387 8.88 13.02 -21.78
N TYR A 388 8.80 12.20 -20.71
CA TYR A 388 9.93 11.41 -20.21
C TYR A 388 10.38 10.31 -21.19
N THR A 389 9.46 9.47 -21.65
CA THR A 389 9.73 8.36 -22.58
C THR A 389 8.51 8.05 -23.45
N ASP A 390 8.73 7.47 -24.62
CA ASP A 390 7.72 6.86 -25.50
C ASP A 390 7.72 5.33 -25.43
N ASP A 391 8.60 4.74 -24.61
CA ASP A 391 8.63 3.30 -24.37
C ASP A 391 7.70 2.94 -23.21
N ILE A 392 6.68 2.13 -23.53
CA ILE A 392 5.71 1.62 -22.56
C ILE A 392 6.41 0.78 -21.50
N TRP A 393 7.36 -0.08 -21.87
CA TRP A 393 7.98 -1.02 -20.94
C TRP A 393 8.87 -0.31 -19.92
N GLU A 394 9.65 0.67 -20.37
CA GLU A 394 10.45 1.54 -19.48
C GLU A 394 9.53 2.27 -18.49
N ALA A 395 8.46 2.91 -18.98
CA ALA A 395 7.53 3.63 -18.12
C ALA A 395 6.88 2.72 -17.08
N LEU A 396 6.47 1.50 -17.47
CA LEU A 396 5.90 0.51 -16.57
C LEU A 396 6.92 0.01 -15.53
N GLN A 397 8.16 -0.28 -15.93
CA GLN A 397 9.23 -0.69 -15.01
C GLN A 397 9.53 0.37 -13.94
N LEU A 398 9.60 1.63 -14.35
CA LEU A 398 9.86 2.73 -13.44
C LEU A 398 8.68 2.97 -12.48
N GLN A 399 7.45 2.79 -12.95
CA GLN A 399 6.24 3.18 -12.21
C GLN A 399 5.58 2.05 -11.42
N ASP A 400 5.73 0.77 -11.78
CA ASP A 400 4.97 -0.35 -11.18
C ASP A 400 4.97 -0.32 -9.65
N GLU A 401 6.17 -0.33 -9.06
CA GLU A 401 6.33 -0.36 -7.61
C GLU A 401 5.78 0.90 -6.93
N ILE A 402 5.99 2.08 -7.52
CA ILE A 402 5.51 3.37 -7.02
C ILE A 402 3.99 3.38 -6.98
N GLN A 403 3.35 3.00 -8.10
CA GLN A 403 1.89 3.03 -8.23
C GLN A 403 1.23 2.00 -7.30
N CYS A 404 1.89 0.87 -7.02
CA CYS A 404 1.44 -0.12 -6.04
C CYS A 404 1.53 0.33 -4.56
N LYS A 405 2.17 1.47 -4.25
CA LYS A 405 2.15 2.04 -2.88
C LYS A 405 0.83 2.72 -2.55
N TYR A 406 0.06 3.16 -3.54
CA TYR A 406 -1.23 3.78 -3.32
C TYR A 406 -2.24 2.76 -2.80
N THR A 407 -3.04 3.18 -1.83
CA THR A 407 -4.09 2.37 -1.20
C THR A 407 -5.50 2.87 -1.55
N GLY A 408 -5.58 3.90 -2.38
CA GLY A 408 -6.79 4.49 -2.93
C GLY A 408 -6.70 4.66 -4.45
N GLY A 409 -7.29 5.74 -4.97
CA GLY A 409 -7.33 6.01 -6.40
C GLY A 409 -5.94 6.17 -7.01
N VAL A 410 -5.66 5.40 -8.06
CA VAL A 410 -4.44 5.48 -8.87
C VAL A 410 -4.71 4.94 -10.27
N VAL A 411 -4.18 5.59 -11.29
CA VAL A 411 -4.36 5.21 -12.70
C VAL A 411 -3.08 5.45 -13.48
N MET A 412 -2.50 4.41 -14.07
CA MET A 412 -1.40 4.57 -15.02
C MET A 412 -1.95 4.90 -16.41
N HIS A 413 -1.69 6.11 -16.91
CA HIS A 413 -2.13 6.52 -18.24
C HIS A 413 -1.08 6.23 -19.30
N LEU A 414 -1.41 5.32 -20.22
CA LEU A 414 -0.66 5.09 -21.45
C LEU A 414 -1.32 5.90 -22.57
N PHE A 415 -0.84 7.13 -22.79
CA PHE A 415 -1.30 8.00 -23.86
C PHE A 415 -0.73 7.57 -25.21
N LEU A 416 -1.61 7.21 -26.12
CA LEU A 416 -1.30 6.76 -27.47
C LEU A 416 -1.55 7.91 -28.46
N GLY A 417 -0.82 7.93 -29.57
CA GLY A 417 -1.07 8.87 -30.66
C GLY A 417 -2.45 8.63 -31.28
N GLU A 418 -2.65 7.43 -31.80
CA GLU A 418 -3.91 7.01 -32.39
C GLU A 418 -4.41 5.69 -31.78
N GLN A 419 -5.60 5.28 -32.19
CA GLN A 419 -6.19 4.02 -31.75
C GLN A 419 -5.41 2.81 -32.28
N ILE A 420 -5.23 1.81 -31.43
CA ILE A 420 -4.76 0.48 -31.86
C ILE A 420 -5.86 -0.19 -32.69
N SER A 421 -5.62 -0.37 -33.98
CA SER A 421 -6.58 -0.97 -34.90
C SER A 421 -6.71 -2.49 -34.74
N ASP A 422 -5.61 -3.18 -34.43
CA ASP A 422 -5.63 -4.63 -34.21
C ASP A 422 -5.98 -5.00 -32.76
N VAL A 423 -7.13 -5.65 -32.59
CA VAL A 423 -7.63 -6.12 -31.30
C VAL A 423 -6.72 -7.20 -30.70
N ASN A 424 -6.06 -8.02 -31.51
CA ASN A 424 -5.18 -9.09 -31.02
C ASN A 424 -3.91 -8.51 -30.40
N THR A 425 -3.30 -7.51 -31.05
CA THR A 425 -2.19 -6.70 -30.52
C THR A 425 -2.53 -6.15 -29.13
N LEU A 426 -3.69 -5.50 -28.97
CA LEU A 426 -4.11 -4.96 -27.66
C LEU A 426 -4.31 -6.07 -26.61
N LYS A 427 -4.91 -7.21 -26.97
CA LYS A 427 -5.09 -8.34 -26.05
C LYS A 427 -3.75 -8.90 -25.56
N ILE A 428 -2.79 -9.09 -26.47
CA ILE A 428 -1.47 -9.61 -26.11
C ILE A 428 -0.73 -8.60 -25.24
N LEU A 429 -0.77 -7.31 -25.59
CA LEU A 429 -0.17 -6.25 -24.80
C LEU A 429 -0.73 -6.21 -23.38
N LEU A 430 -2.06 -6.20 -23.22
CA LEU A 430 -2.73 -6.28 -21.92
C LEU A 430 -2.27 -7.50 -21.11
N LYS A 431 -2.27 -8.68 -21.75
CA LYS A 431 -1.83 -9.92 -21.10
C LYS A 431 -0.39 -9.83 -20.63
N LYS A 432 0.53 -9.35 -21.48
CA LYS A 432 1.94 -9.18 -21.12
C LYS A 432 2.11 -8.18 -19.97
N ILE A 433 1.40 -7.06 -19.98
CA ILE A 433 1.50 -6.06 -18.91
C ILE A 433 1.08 -6.68 -17.58
N PHE A 434 -0.12 -7.26 -17.49
CA PHE A 434 -0.64 -7.81 -16.24
C PHE A 434 0.02 -9.13 -15.79
N GLN A 435 0.81 -9.78 -16.67
CA GLN A 435 1.65 -10.92 -16.28
C GLN A 435 2.99 -10.51 -15.67
N ASN A 436 3.51 -9.32 -16.02
CA ASN A 436 4.84 -8.86 -15.61
C ASN A 436 4.82 -7.73 -14.57
N PHE A 437 3.71 -6.99 -14.47
CA PHE A 437 3.55 -5.84 -13.59
C PHE A 437 2.35 -6.01 -12.66
N HIS A 438 2.40 -5.37 -11.50
CA HIS A 438 1.40 -5.43 -10.44
C HIS A 438 0.46 -4.22 -10.43
N LEU A 439 0.58 -3.37 -11.45
CA LEU A 439 -0.19 -2.14 -11.58
C LEU A 439 -1.69 -2.37 -11.31
N PRO A 440 -2.29 -1.56 -10.44
CA PRO A 440 -3.66 -1.78 -10.01
C PRO A 440 -4.69 -1.38 -11.06
N TYR A 441 -4.37 -0.36 -11.88
CA TYR A 441 -5.24 0.13 -12.92
C TYR A 441 -4.43 0.90 -13.97
N LEU A 442 -4.74 0.63 -15.23
CA LEU A 442 -4.13 1.28 -16.39
C LEU A 442 -5.20 1.66 -17.41
N THR A 443 -4.87 2.65 -18.23
CA THR A 443 -5.69 3.03 -19.39
C THR A 443 -4.84 3.14 -20.63
N PHE A 444 -5.31 2.60 -21.75
CA PHE A 444 -4.88 3.01 -23.08
C PHE A 444 -5.73 4.20 -23.53
N THR A 445 -5.09 5.33 -23.82
CA THR A 445 -5.76 6.57 -24.17
C THR A 445 -5.33 7.02 -25.56
N PRO A 446 -6.01 6.62 -26.63
CA PRO A 446 -5.82 7.21 -27.95
C PRO A 446 -6.28 8.66 -27.99
N THR A 447 -5.66 9.44 -28.88
CA THR A 447 -6.23 10.70 -29.34
C THR A 447 -7.09 10.44 -30.57
N PHE A 448 -8.26 11.08 -30.61
CA PHE A 448 -9.18 11.01 -31.75
C PHE A 448 -9.84 12.37 -31.95
N SER A 449 -10.43 12.59 -33.11
CA SER A 449 -11.05 13.87 -33.46
C SER A 449 -12.48 13.69 -33.90
N ILE A 450 -13.34 14.66 -33.60
CA ILE A 450 -14.75 14.67 -34.00
C ILE A 450 -14.97 15.81 -34.99
N CYS A 451 -15.37 15.46 -36.22
CA CYS A 451 -15.81 16.39 -37.24
C CYS A 451 -17.33 16.61 -37.14
N PRO A 452 -17.84 17.83 -37.27
CA PRO A 452 -19.29 18.09 -37.26
C PRO A 452 -20.04 17.44 -38.43
N VAL A 453 -19.35 17.09 -39.52
CA VAL A 453 -19.93 16.47 -40.73
C VAL A 453 -19.69 14.97 -40.76
N HIS A 454 -18.43 14.53 -40.54
CA HIS A 454 -18.02 13.13 -40.71
C HIS A 454 -17.99 12.31 -39.42
N GLY A 455 -18.22 12.93 -38.26
CA GLY A 455 -18.14 12.26 -36.97
C GLY A 455 -16.70 11.87 -36.61
N TYR A 456 -16.52 10.63 -36.16
CA TYR A 456 -15.24 10.14 -35.62
C TYR A 456 -14.13 10.05 -36.68
N LEU A 457 -12.97 10.60 -36.34
CA LEU A 457 -11.71 10.51 -37.07
C LEU A 457 -10.64 9.93 -36.14
N SER A 458 -9.90 8.92 -36.60
CA SER A 458 -8.76 8.38 -35.85
C SER A 458 -7.65 9.43 -35.79
N GLY A 459 -6.99 9.58 -34.64
CA GLY A 459 -5.85 10.48 -34.48
C GLY A 459 -6.21 11.95 -34.25
N GLU A 460 -5.15 12.76 -34.17
CA GLU A 460 -5.24 14.20 -33.92
C GLU A 460 -5.40 14.98 -35.22
N HIS A 461 -6.57 15.59 -35.39
CA HIS A 461 -6.93 16.41 -36.52
C HIS A 461 -7.69 17.63 -36.01
N PHE A 462 -7.07 18.81 -36.03
CA PHE A 462 -7.75 20.07 -35.71
C PHE A 462 -8.68 20.54 -36.85
N PHE A 463 -8.46 20.03 -38.06
CA PHE A 463 -9.30 20.25 -39.24
C PHE A 463 -9.58 18.93 -39.95
N CYS A 464 -10.80 18.76 -40.46
CA CYS A 464 -11.21 17.51 -41.08
C CYS A 464 -10.60 17.32 -42.49
N TYR A 465 -9.77 16.29 -42.66
CA TYR A 465 -9.17 15.93 -43.95
C TYR A 465 -10.15 15.32 -44.98
N LYS A 466 -11.38 15.02 -44.57
CA LYS A 466 -12.43 14.44 -45.45
C LYS A 466 -13.39 15.51 -45.99
N CYS A 467 -13.46 16.68 -45.36
CA CYS A 467 -14.38 17.73 -45.79
C CYS A 467 -13.80 18.48 -47.00
N THR A 468 -14.61 18.65 -48.05
CA THR A 468 -14.26 19.49 -49.19
C THR A 468 -14.15 20.96 -48.79
N ILE A 469 -15.02 21.41 -47.88
CA ILE A 469 -14.95 22.72 -47.21
C ILE A 469 -14.35 22.49 -45.83
N GLU A 470 -13.20 23.07 -45.54
CA GLU A 470 -12.49 22.89 -44.26
C GLU A 470 -13.43 23.11 -43.06
N GLN A 471 -13.51 22.09 -42.19
CA GLN A 471 -14.29 22.15 -40.95
C GLN A 471 -13.37 21.96 -39.74
N PRO A 472 -13.49 22.78 -38.69
CA PRO A 472 -12.76 22.58 -37.46
C PRO A 472 -13.25 21.31 -36.75
N CYS A 473 -12.32 20.59 -36.15
CA CYS A 473 -12.57 19.36 -35.41
C CYS A 473 -12.33 19.55 -33.91
N GLU A 474 -13.14 18.89 -33.10
CA GLU A 474 -12.86 18.75 -31.66
C GLU A 474 -11.87 17.60 -31.46
N VAL A 475 -10.70 17.87 -30.88
CA VAL A 475 -9.70 16.83 -30.60
C VAL A 475 -9.94 16.33 -29.19
N TYR A 476 -10.27 15.05 -29.03
CA TYR A 476 -10.52 14.42 -27.73
C TYR A 476 -9.30 13.66 -27.26
N SER A 477 -8.94 13.90 -26.00
CA SER A 477 -7.98 13.08 -25.26
C SER A 477 -8.40 13.03 -23.79
N ARG A 478 -7.80 12.12 -23.01
CA ARG A 478 -8.03 12.07 -21.57
C ARG A 478 -7.20 13.16 -20.89
N VAL A 479 -7.87 14.02 -20.11
CA VAL A 479 -7.18 15.10 -19.38
C VAL A 479 -6.43 14.55 -18.17
N VAL A 480 -7.15 13.90 -17.24
CA VAL A 480 -6.58 13.25 -16.03
C VAL A 480 -7.30 11.96 -15.64
N GLY A 481 -8.43 11.65 -16.28
CA GLY A 481 -9.30 10.56 -15.85
C GLY A 481 -10.53 10.36 -16.72
N TYR A 482 -10.94 11.36 -17.51
CA TYR A 482 -12.06 11.30 -18.45
C TYR A 482 -11.69 12.01 -19.76
N TYR A 483 -12.40 11.67 -20.85
CA TYR A 483 -12.22 12.30 -22.16
C TYR A 483 -12.92 13.65 -22.22
N ARG A 484 -12.25 14.63 -22.84
CA ARG A 484 -12.80 15.96 -23.10
C ARG A 484 -12.07 16.57 -24.32
N PRO A 485 -12.67 17.55 -25.04
CA PRO A 485 -11.93 18.28 -26.06
C PRO A 485 -10.70 18.98 -25.47
N VAL A 486 -9.54 18.80 -26.10
CA VAL A 486 -8.26 19.42 -25.71
C VAL A 486 -8.39 20.94 -25.71
N GLN A 487 -9.16 21.49 -26.66
CA GLN A 487 -9.46 22.92 -26.73
C GLN A 487 -10.16 23.45 -25.48
N GLN A 488 -10.85 22.59 -24.72
CA GLN A 488 -11.52 22.94 -23.47
C GLN A 488 -10.72 22.61 -22.20
N PHE A 489 -9.50 22.09 -22.33
CA PHE A 489 -8.62 21.91 -21.18
C PHE A 489 -8.23 23.27 -20.61
N ASN A 490 -7.92 23.32 -19.32
CA ASN A 490 -7.33 24.55 -18.76
C ASN A 490 -5.95 24.82 -19.40
N SER A 491 -5.49 26.07 -19.38
CA SER A 491 -4.29 26.50 -20.12
C SER A 491 -3.05 25.66 -19.83
N ALA A 492 -2.82 25.31 -18.56
CA ALA A 492 -1.70 24.47 -18.18
C ALA A 492 -1.84 23.01 -18.63
N LYS A 493 -3.06 22.46 -18.62
CA LYS A 493 -3.32 21.13 -19.20
C LYS A 493 -3.19 21.12 -20.72
N GLN A 494 -3.42 22.24 -21.40
CA GLN A 494 -3.08 22.38 -22.83
C GLN A 494 -1.56 22.40 -23.05
N VAL A 495 -0.79 23.03 -22.16
CA VAL A 495 0.69 22.98 -22.20
C VAL A 495 1.19 21.57 -21.94
N GLU A 496 0.72 20.91 -20.89
CA GLU A 496 1.05 19.50 -20.58
C GLU A 496 0.69 18.58 -21.76
N TYR A 497 -0.44 18.79 -22.42
CA TYR A 497 -0.82 18.03 -23.61
C TYR A 497 0.16 18.23 -24.77
N LYS A 498 0.58 19.46 -25.04
CA LYS A 498 1.56 19.77 -26.10
C LYS A 498 2.94 19.20 -25.82
N GLU A 499 3.33 19.12 -24.55
CA GLU A 499 4.61 18.54 -24.13
C GLU A 499 4.60 17.01 -24.18
N ARG A 500 3.42 16.38 -24.20
CA ARG A 500 3.26 14.93 -24.06
C ARG A 500 3.94 14.17 -25.19
N LYS A 501 4.79 13.21 -24.82
CA LYS A 501 5.33 12.21 -25.74
C LYS A 501 4.37 11.01 -25.74
N ASN A 502 3.79 10.72 -26.90
CA ASN A 502 2.87 9.59 -27.03
C ASN A 502 3.65 8.26 -27.08
N PHE A 503 3.14 7.25 -26.39
CA PHE A 503 3.73 5.92 -26.39
C PHE A 503 3.60 5.25 -27.76
N GLN A 504 4.67 4.61 -28.20
CA GLN A 504 4.74 3.88 -29.46
C GLN A 504 4.54 2.38 -29.23
N ILE A 505 3.60 1.78 -29.94
CA ILE A 505 3.36 0.33 -29.88
C ILE A 505 4.09 -0.30 -31.06
N LYS A 506 5.30 -0.80 -30.79
CA LYS A 506 6.06 -1.56 -31.79
C LYS A 506 5.50 -2.97 -31.89
N THR A 507 4.95 -3.32 -33.06
CA THR A 507 4.35 -4.64 -33.34
C THR A 507 5.35 -5.78 -33.13
N ASP A 508 6.64 -5.54 -33.39
CA ASP A 508 7.71 -6.53 -33.30
C ASP A 508 7.99 -7.03 -31.85
N LEU A 509 7.59 -6.25 -30.83
CA LEU A 509 7.76 -6.62 -29.42
C LEU A 509 6.64 -7.55 -28.90
N ILE A 510 5.59 -7.76 -29.70
CA ILE A 510 4.44 -8.59 -29.33
C ILE A 510 4.75 -10.08 -29.58
N ASP A 511 5.63 -10.40 -30.53
CA ASP A 511 6.00 -11.78 -30.89
C ASP A 511 7.11 -12.41 -30.03
N GLN A 512 7.82 -11.64 -29.21
CA GLN A 512 8.88 -12.20 -28.38
C GLN A 512 8.35 -12.62 -27.00
N ASN A 513 8.44 -13.93 -26.71
CA ASN A 513 8.19 -14.57 -25.41
C ASN A 513 9.31 -14.29 -24.37
N THR A 514 10.08 -13.23 -24.55
CA THR A 514 11.25 -12.93 -23.72
C THR A 514 10.92 -11.74 -22.81
N PRO A 515 10.99 -11.89 -21.48
CA PRO A 515 10.91 -10.73 -20.59
C PRO A 515 12.12 -9.80 -20.85
N PRO A 516 11.96 -8.46 -20.74
CA PRO A 516 13.08 -7.54 -20.86
C PRO A 516 14.14 -7.87 -19.78
N SER A 517 15.40 -7.90 -20.19
CA SER A 517 16.54 -8.21 -19.33
C SER A 517 16.64 -7.24 -18.15
N SER A 518 17.00 -7.81 -17.00
CA SER A 518 17.17 -7.21 -15.66
C SER A 518 18.06 -5.97 -15.60
#